data_AF-A0A956KEG6-F1
#
_entry.id   AF-A0A956KEG6-F1
#
_cell.length_a   1.000
_cell.length_b   1.000
_cell.length_c   1.000
_cell.angle_alpha   90.00
_cell.angle_beta   90.00
_cell.angle_gamma   90.00
#
_symmetry.space_group_name_H-M   'P 1'
#
loop_
_entity.id
_entity.type
_entity.pdbx_description
1 polymer ?
#
loop_
_entity_poly.entity_id
_entity_poly.type
_entity_poly.pdbx_seq_one_letter_code
_entity_poly.pdbx_strand_id
1 'polypeptide(L)'
;SPGETGRILDCRVDSSGEVLAIASTDSEHRLLRFSFNALLAITLQSSSSLVPAHADGIALDAATTHVFTVGFEQPGGQADISVRRAASATYVTAIWSRQQAGAFGGDDRASAVAVLQGGDLAVVGWVETGASDRRGWIGRFAP
;
A
#
# COMPACT_ATOMS: atom_id res chain seq x y z
N SER A 1 -16.51 -16.03 -10.97
CA SER A 1 -17.46 -16.36 -9.89
C SER A 1 -18.58 -15.33 -9.91
N PRO A 2 -19.85 -15.63 -9.57
CA PRO A 2 -20.88 -14.61 -9.48
C PRO A 2 -20.56 -13.65 -8.33
N GLY A 3 -20.33 -12.37 -8.68
CA GLY A 3 -20.17 -11.25 -7.75
C GLY A 3 -18.77 -11.11 -7.15
N GLU A 4 -17.82 -10.59 -7.90
CA GLU A 4 -16.57 -10.10 -7.31
C GLU A 4 -16.92 -9.02 -6.27
N THR A 5 -16.60 -9.29 -5.00
CA THR A 5 -16.82 -8.31 -3.94
C THR A 5 -15.63 -7.36 -3.92
N GLY A 6 -15.84 -6.16 -4.46
CA GLY A 6 -14.86 -5.09 -4.42
C GLY A 6 -15.02 -4.22 -3.16
N ARG A 7 -13.91 -3.86 -2.51
CA ARG A 7 -13.91 -2.84 -1.45
C ARG A 7 -12.73 -1.89 -1.57
N ILE A 8 -12.94 -0.65 -1.15
CA ILE A 8 -11.85 0.31 -0.94
C ILE A 8 -11.32 0.11 0.48
N LEU A 9 -10.01 -0.04 0.61
CA LEU A 9 -9.33 -0.26 1.89
C LEU A 9 -8.82 1.05 2.49
N ASP A 10 -8.22 1.90 1.65
CA ASP A 10 -7.70 3.20 2.06
C ASP A 10 -7.64 4.13 0.84
N CYS A 11 -7.72 5.45 1.04
CA CYS A 11 -7.65 6.43 -0.03
C CYS A 11 -6.98 7.75 0.38
N ARG A 12 -6.37 8.43 -0.58
CA ARG A 12 -5.74 9.75 -0.42
C ARG A 12 -6.10 10.65 -1.58
N VAL A 13 -6.09 11.95 -1.33
CA VAL A 13 -6.25 12.97 -2.35
C VAL A 13 -4.92 13.67 -2.55
N ASP A 14 -4.45 13.76 -3.79
CA ASP A 14 -3.22 14.48 -4.09
C ASP A 14 -3.46 15.99 -4.21
N SER A 15 -2.38 16.77 -4.37
CA SER A 15 -2.46 18.23 -4.48
C SER A 15 -3.16 18.72 -5.75
N SER A 16 -3.35 17.86 -6.74
CA SER A 16 -4.10 18.15 -7.96
C SER A 16 -5.61 17.86 -7.82
N GLY A 17 -6.01 17.24 -6.72
CA GLY A 17 -7.39 16.83 -6.45
C GLY A 17 -7.74 15.45 -6.97
N GLU A 18 -6.77 14.66 -7.41
CA GLU A 18 -6.99 13.27 -7.81
C GLU A 18 -7.12 12.37 -6.58
N VAL A 19 -8.05 11.42 -6.65
CA VAL A 19 -8.23 10.41 -5.60
C VAL A 19 -7.46 9.16 -5.98
N LEU A 20 -6.58 8.72 -5.09
CA LEU A 20 -5.86 7.46 -5.15
C LEU A 20 -6.42 6.52 -4.09
N ALA A 21 -6.75 5.30 -4.47
CA ALA A 21 -7.38 4.35 -3.56
C ALA A 21 -6.76 2.96 -3.70
N ILE A 22 -6.53 2.28 -2.58
CA ILE A 22 -6.26 0.85 -2.57
C ILE A 22 -7.60 0.13 -2.59
N ALA A 23 -7.80 -0.70 -3.60
CA ALA A 23 -8.97 -1.54 -3.73
C ALA A 23 -8.58 -3.01 -3.65
N SER A 24 -9.48 -3.80 -3.08
CA SER A 24 -9.40 -5.24 -2.97
C SER A 24 -10.57 -5.86 -3.72
N THR A 25 -10.30 -6.89 -4.50
CA THR A 25 -11.29 -7.86 -4.98
C THR A 25 -10.97 -9.22 -4.37
N ASP A 26 -11.81 -10.22 -4.66
CA ASP A 26 -11.58 -11.59 -4.20
C ASP A 26 -10.27 -12.21 -4.75
N SER A 27 -9.68 -11.62 -5.79
CA SER A 27 -8.52 -12.17 -6.51
C SER A 27 -7.27 -11.30 -6.45
N GLU A 28 -7.37 -10.02 -6.08
CA GLU A 28 -6.24 -9.10 -6.17
C GLU A 28 -6.43 -7.79 -5.40
N HIS A 29 -5.32 -7.11 -5.14
CA HIS A 29 -5.31 -5.70 -4.76
C HIS A 29 -4.84 -4.83 -5.92
N ARG A 30 -5.39 -3.62 -6.00
CA ARG A 30 -5.04 -2.62 -7.02
C ARG A 30 -4.95 -1.23 -6.43
N LEU A 31 -4.04 -0.42 -6.96
CA LEU A 31 -4.14 1.03 -6.84
C LEU A 31 -5.09 1.53 -7.91
N LEU A 32 -6.16 2.23 -7.51
CA LEU A 32 -7.10 2.92 -8.39
C LEU A 32 -6.82 4.41 -8.36
N ARG A 33 -6.86 5.05 -9.52
CA ARG A 33 -6.77 6.51 -9.67
C ARG A 33 -8.06 7.04 -10.27
N PHE A 34 -8.62 8.07 -9.63
CA PHE A 34 -9.82 8.77 -10.08
C PHE A 34 -9.49 10.25 -10.28
N SER A 35 -9.57 10.70 -11.53
CA SER A 35 -9.48 12.12 -11.88
C SER A 35 -10.89 12.66 -12.07
N PHE A 36 -11.22 13.76 -11.37
CA PHE A 36 -12.46 14.49 -11.57
C PHE A 36 -12.18 15.70 -12.45
N ASN A 37 -12.74 15.75 -13.65
CA ASN A 37 -12.75 16.97 -14.43
C ASN A 37 -14.04 17.75 -14.19
N ALA A 38 -14.08 19.02 -14.63
CA ALA A 38 -15.22 19.93 -14.46
C ALA A 38 -16.54 19.42 -15.09
N LEU A 39 -16.51 18.30 -15.83
CA LEU A 39 -17.65 17.66 -16.50
C LEU A 39 -18.04 16.32 -15.87
N LEU A 40 -17.55 15.97 -14.66
CA LEU A 40 -17.81 14.71 -13.96
C LEU A 40 -17.32 13.44 -14.70
N ALA A 41 -16.43 13.57 -15.69
CA ALA A 41 -15.86 12.39 -16.35
C ALA A 41 -14.78 11.78 -15.43
N ILE A 42 -14.98 10.52 -15.04
CA ILE A 42 -14.05 9.74 -14.25
C ILE A 42 -13.14 8.95 -15.20
N THR A 43 -11.84 9.19 -15.13
CA THR A 43 -10.85 8.30 -15.72
C THR A 43 -10.33 7.36 -14.65
N LEU A 44 -10.38 6.04 -14.92
CA LEU A 44 -9.86 5.00 -14.05
C LEU A 44 -8.57 4.43 -14.62
N GLN A 45 -7.50 4.47 -13.84
CA GLN A 45 -6.29 3.70 -14.08
C GLN A 45 -6.10 2.73 -12.93
N SER A 46 -5.62 1.51 -13.22
CA SER A 46 -5.36 0.50 -12.20
C SER A 46 -4.00 -0.15 -12.36
N SER A 47 -3.27 -0.33 -11.25
CA SER A 47 -2.02 -1.10 -11.23
C SER A 47 -1.97 -2.03 -10.02
N SER A 48 -1.74 -3.33 -10.27
CA SER A 48 -1.48 -4.34 -9.23
C SER A 48 0.02 -4.46 -8.91
N SER A 49 0.91 -4.05 -9.82
CA SER A 49 2.37 -4.09 -9.60
C SER A 49 2.84 -3.03 -8.59
N LEU A 50 1.98 -2.08 -8.23
CA LEU A 50 2.27 -1.02 -7.27
C LEU A 50 1.86 -1.29 -5.84
N VAL A 51 1.08 -2.33 -5.62
CA VAL A 51 0.52 -2.63 -4.31
C VAL A 51 1.01 -4.00 -3.88
N PRO A 52 1.24 -4.21 -2.58
CA PRO A 52 1.46 -5.56 -2.07
C PRO A 52 0.34 -6.51 -2.50
N ALA A 53 0.65 -7.81 -2.65
CA ALA A 53 -0.36 -8.82 -2.96
C ALA A 53 -1.54 -8.78 -1.97
N HIS A 54 -1.26 -8.39 -0.73
CA HIS A 54 -2.25 -8.05 0.29
C HIS A 54 -1.99 -6.63 0.80
N ALA A 55 -2.54 -5.64 0.12
CA ALA A 55 -2.34 -4.23 0.47
C ALA A 55 -3.42 -3.75 1.45
N ASP A 56 -3.07 -2.84 2.35
CA ASP A 56 -3.99 -2.28 3.35
C ASP A 56 -3.91 -0.75 3.44
N GLY A 57 -2.73 -0.16 3.24
CA GLY A 57 -2.51 1.28 3.48
C GLY A 57 -1.88 2.02 2.31
N ILE A 58 -2.20 3.32 2.20
CA ILE A 58 -1.59 4.25 1.24
C ILE A 58 -1.18 5.57 1.92
N ALA A 59 -0.07 6.15 1.46
CA ALA A 59 0.31 7.52 1.80
C ALA A 59 0.84 8.27 0.58
N LEU A 60 0.74 9.59 0.63
CA LEU A 60 1.27 10.51 -0.37
C LEU A 60 2.30 11.43 0.28
N ASP A 61 3.44 11.59 -0.37
CA ASP A 61 4.35 12.68 -0.05
C ASP A 61 3.94 13.91 -0.87
N ALA A 62 3.40 14.93 -0.21
CA ALA A 62 2.93 16.15 -0.87
C ALA A 62 4.08 16.96 -1.52
N ALA A 63 5.32 16.81 -1.06
CA ALA A 63 6.46 17.54 -1.62
C ALA A 63 6.95 16.94 -2.94
N THR A 64 6.88 15.61 -3.06
CA THR A 64 7.41 14.88 -4.22
C THR A 64 6.33 14.20 -5.05
N THR A 65 5.08 14.22 -4.58
CA THR A 65 3.90 13.53 -5.12
C THR A 65 4.02 12.00 -5.13
N HIS A 66 5.08 11.41 -4.56
CA HIS A 66 5.25 9.96 -4.52
C HIS A 66 4.13 9.28 -3.73
N VAL A 67 3.78 8.07 -4.19
CA VAL A 67 2.83 7.19 -3.50
C VAL A 67 3.59 6.10 -2.80
N PHE A 68 3.15 5.80 -1.59
CA PHE A 68 3.62 4.68 -0.80
C PHE A 68 2.44 3.77 -0.49
N THR A 69 2.63 2.47 -0.68
CA THR A 69 1.62 1.46 -0.38
C THR A 69 2.23 0.41 0.53
N VAL A 70 1.43 -0.09 1.48
CA VAL A 70 1.87 -1.08 2.45
C VAL A 70 0.86 -2.20 2.61
N GLY A 71 1.37 -3.31 3.12
CA GLY A 71 0.64 -4.55 3.28
C GLY A 71 1.60 -5.69 3.53
N PHE A 72 1.31 -6.86 2.94
CA PHE A 72 2.19 -8.01 3.01
C PHE A 72 2.26 -8.82 1.71
N GLU A 73 3.36 -9.53 1.56
CA GLU A 73 3.57 -10.59 0.55
C GLU A 73 3.64 -11.93 1.26
N GLN A 74 3.42 -13.04 0.54
CA GLN A 74 3.58 -14.37 1.13
C GLN A 74 4.63 -15.22 0.39
N PRO A 75 5.90 -14.79 0.35
CA PRO A 75 6.95 -15.58 -0.29
C PRO A 75 7.15 -16.89 0.49
N GLY A 76 6.75 -18.02 -0.10
CA GLY A 76 6.87 -19.31 0.57
C GLY A 76 5.79 -19.61 1.63
N GLY A 77 4.71 -18.82 1.66
CA GLY A 77 3.51 -19.12 2.47
C GLY A 77 3.43 -18.42 3.83
N GLN A 78 4.44 -17.65 4.22
CA GLN A 78 4.43 -16.80 5.41
C GLN A 78 4.34 -15.33 5.01
N ALA A 79 3.54 -14.55 5.73
CA ALA A 79 3.38 -13.13 5.44
C ALA A 79 4.64 -12.35 5.81
N ASP A 80 5.18 -11.56 4.89
CA ASP A 80 6.24 -10.59 5.12
C ASP A 80 5.71 -9.18 4.88
N ILE A 81 6.08 -8.23 5.73
CA ILE A 81 5.75 -6.82 5.54
C ILE A 81 6.28 -6.36 4.19
N SER A 82 5.44 -5.66 3.42
CA SER A 82 5.77 -5.14 2.11
C SER A 82 5.48 -3.66 2.03
N VAL A 83 6.47 -2.90 1.58
CA VAL A 83 6.40 -1.46 1.36
C VAL A 83 6.81 -1.18 -0.07
N ARG A 84 5.99 -0.45 -0.82
CA ARG A 84 6.30 -0.08 -2.20
C ARG A 84 6.21 1.42 -2.37
N ARG A 85 7.08 1.98 -3.22
CA ARG A 85 7.01 3.37 -3.68
C ARG A 85 6.75 3.42 -5.18
N ALA A 86 5.89 4.34 -5.60
CA ALA A 86 5.63 4.64 -7.01
C ALA A 86 5.89 6.11 -7.35
N ALA A 87 6.27 6.35 -8.61
CA ALA A 87 6.34 7.69 -9.18
C ALA A 87 4.94 8.27 -9.38
N SER A 88 4.77 9.54 -9.05
CA SER A 88 3.50 10.26 -9.18
C SER A 88 3.02 10.41 -10.62
N ALA A 89 3.95 10.61 -11.55
CA ALA A 89 3.61 10.97 -12.93
C ALA A 89 2.90 9.84 -13.69
N THR A 90 3.05 8.60 -13.24
CA THR A 90 2.52 7.44 -13.96
C THR A 90 1.67 6.55 -13.09
N TYR A 91 1.99 6.38 -11.80
CA TYR A 91 1.34 5.38 -10.94
C TYR A 91 1.22 4.00 -11.64
N VAL A 92 2.19 3.64 -12.51
CA VAL A 92 2.16 2.37 -13.26
C VAL A 92 3.18 1.38 -12.72
N THR A 93 4.38 1.84 -12.33
CA THR A 93 5.51 0.96 -11.96
C THR A 93 6.18 1.42 -10.68
N ALA A 94 6.51 0.47 -9.82
CA ALA A 94 7.14 0.75 -8.54
C ALA A 94 8.59 1.22 -8.81
N ILE A 95 8.99 2.31 -8.16
CA ILE A 95 10.38 2.78 -8.16
C ILE A 95 11.21 1.80 -7.33
N TRP A 96 10.67 1.36 -6.20
CA TRP A 96 11.26 0.31 -5.40
C TRP A 96 10.21 -0.46 -4.60
N SER A 97 10.62 -1.65 -4.16
CA SER A 97 9.89 -2.50 -3.23
C SER A 97 10.83 -2.97 -2.11
N ARG A 98 10.35 -2.97 -0.87
CA ARG A 98 11.09 -3.48 0.30
C ARG A 98 10.21 -4.49 1.01
N GLN A 99 10.81 -5.61 1.37
CA GLN A 99 10.20 -6.64 2.21
C GLN A 99 10.94 -6.71 3.55
N GLN A 100 10.20 -6.99 4.62
CA GLN A 100 10.75 -7.13 5.95
C GLN A 100 10.09 -8.32 6.66
N ALA A 101 10.88 -9.35 6.91
CA ALA A 101 10.51 -10.44 7.80
C ALA A 101 10.80 -10.06 9.26
N GLY A 102 9.95 -10.56 10.15
CA GLY A 102 10.14 -10.55 11.59
C GLY A 102 11.19 -11.58 12.02
N ALA A 103 11.72 -11.41 13.24
CA ALA A 103 12.80 -12.26 13.75
C ALA A 103 12.41 -13.74 13.95
N PHE A 104 11.12 -14.02 14.10
CA PHE A 104 10.60 -15.37 14.30
C PHE A 104 10.33 -16.10 12.97
N GLY A 105 10.34 -15.39 11.83
CA GLY A 105 9.93 -15.96 10.54
C GLY A 105 8.50 -16.50 10.57
N GLY A 106 7.59 -15.78 11.23
CA GLY A 106 6.15 -16.06 11.24
C GLY A 106 5.40 -15.12 10.30
N ASP A 107 4.09 -14.94 10.50
CA ASP A 107 3.35 -13.93 9.74
C ASP A 107 3.65 -12.52 10.25
N ASP A 108 3.95 -11.61 9.33
CA ASP A 108 4.23 -10.20 9.58
C ASP A 108 3.44 -9.33 8.60
N ARG A 109 2.68 -8.35 9.11
CA ARG A 109 1.75 -7.57 8.28
C ARG A 109 1.82 -6.10 8.60
N ALA A 110 2.02 -5.27 7.57
CA ALA A 110 1.77 -3.85 7.67
C ALA A 110 0.30 -3.56 7.39
N SER A 111 -0.22 -2.51 8.03
CA SER A 111 -1.64 -2.12 7.98
C SER A 111 -1.83 -0.65 7.62
N ALA A 112 -0.87 0.21 7.95
CA ALA A 112 -0.93 1.63 7.60
C ALA A 112 0.46 2.23 7.45
N VAL A 113 0.52 3.34 6.72
CA VAL A 113 1.74 4.09 6.44
C VAL A 113 1.48 5.59 6.52
N ALA A 114 2.46 6.33 7.02
CA ALA A 114 2.47 7.78 7.00
C ALA A 114 3.85 8.30 6.54
N VAL A 115 3.85 9.38 5.77
CA VAL A 115 5.07 10.11 5.41
C VAL A 115 5.45 11.03 6.58
N LEU A 116 6.66 10.86 7.09
CA LEU A 116 7.26 11.68 8.14
C LEU A 116 7.90 12.94 7.55
N GLN A 117 8.22 13.90 8.42
CA GLN A 117 9.03 15.04 8.04
C GLN A 117 10.38 14.57 7.48
N GLY A 118 10.71 15.03 6.27
CA GLY A 118 11.93 14.62 5.54
C GLY A 118 11.73 13.50 4.52
N GLY A 119 10.51 12.95 4.39
CA GLY A 119 10.14 11.98 3.35
C GLY A 119 10.25 10.52 3.79
N ASP A 120 10.86 10.23 4.94
CA ASP A 120 10.85 8.89 5.53
C ASP A 120 9.43 8.42 5.82
N LEU A 121 9.25 7.11 5.93
CA LEU A 121 7.97 6.48 6.16
C LEU A 121 7.93 5.92 7.58
N ALA A 122 6.83 6.14 8.29
CA ALA A 122 6.43 5.31 9.42
C ALA A 122 5.40 4.28 8.92
N VAL A 123 5.72 3.01 9.08
CA VAL A 123 4.86 1.88 8.73
C VAL A 123 4.46 1.17 10.02
N VAL A 124 3.18 0.90 10.19
CA VAL A 124 2.65 0.24 11.39
C VAL A 124 1.93 -1.05 11.03
N GLY A 125 1.91 -1.98 11.97
CA GLY A 125 1.28 -3.26 11.80
C GLY A 125 1.55 -4.18 12.98
N TRP A 126 1.69 -5.46 12.68
CA TRP A 126 2.07 -6.45 13.68
C TRP A 126 3.07 -7.45 13.12
N VAL A 127 3.86 -8.00 14.03
CA VAL A 127 4.83 -9.07 13.74
C VAL A 127 4.58 -10.25 14.65
N GLU A 128 4.83 -11.46 14.15
CA GLU A 128 4.80 -12.66 14.97
C GLU A 128 6.12 -12.77 15.76
N THR A 129 6.00 -12.96 17.07
CA THR A 129 7.14 -13.03 18.00
C THR A 129 7.28 -14.39 18.67
N GLY A 130 6.38 -15.31 18.35
CA GLY A 130 6.32 -16.68 18.84
C GLY A 130 5.02 -17.33 18.35
N ALA A 131 4.87 -18.63 18.57
CA ALA A 131 3.70 -19.37 18.10
C ALA A 131 2.39 -18.73 18.61
N SER A 132 1.64 -18.12 17.71
CA SER A 132 0.41 -17.37 18.00
C SER A 132 0.58 -16.12 18.90
N ASP A 133 1.80 -15.61 19.10
CA ASP A 133 2.05 -14.32 19.78
C ASP A 133 2.30 -13.21 18.75
N ARG A 134 1.39 -12.24 18.68
CA ARG A 134 1.47 -11.10 17.76
C ARG A 134 1.65 -9.82 18.55
N ARG A 135 2.61 -9.00 18.12
CA ARG A 135 2.88 -7.70 18.77
C ARG A 135 2.74 -6.56 17.80
N GLY A 136 2.24 -5.43 18.31
CA GLY A 136 2.26 -4.18 17.58
C GLY A 136 3.69 -3.83 17.18
N TRP A 137 3.85 -3.41 15.93
CA TRP A 137 5.13 -3.10 15.33
C TRP A 137 5.08 -1.77 14.60
N ILE A 138 6.17 -1.02 14.68
CA ILE A 138 6.39 0.22 13.94
C ILE A 138 7.78 0.14 13.30
N GLY A 139 7.85 0.32 12.00
CA GLY A 139 9.08 0.40 11.24
C GLY A 139 9.26 1.75 10.56
N ARG A 140 10.51 2.16 10.40
CA ARG A 140 10.89 3.34 9.64
C ARG A 140 11.58 2.93 8.35
N PHE A 141 11.16 3.50 7.22
CA PHE A 141 11.76 3.25 5.92
C PHE A 141 12.21 4.56 5.30
N ALA A 142 13.39 4.57 4.68
CA ALA A 142 13.78 5.69 3.84
C ALA A 142 12.90 5.73 2.58
N PRO A 143 12.64 6.92 2.01
CA PRO A 143 11.78 7.09 0.85
C PRO A 143 12.30 6.37 -0.38
#